data_AF-A0AAW0HHN7-F1
#
_entry.id   AF-A0AAW0HHN7-F1
#
_cell.length_a   1.000
_cell.length_b   1.000
_cell.length_c   1.000
_cell.angle_alpha   90.00
_cell.angle_beta   90.00
_cell.angle_gamma   90.00
#
_symmetry.space_group_name_H-M   'P 1'
#
loop_
_entity.id
_entity.type
_entity.pdbx_description
1 polymer ?
#
loop_
_entity_poly.entity_id
_entity_poly.type
_entity_poly.pdbx_seq_one_letter_code
_entity_poly.pdbx_strand_id
1 'polypeptide(L)'
;MLSIFGYLIFMIIYKWLAYSAETSREAPSILIEFINMFLFPSSETHGLYPGQAHVQRVLLALTVLAVPVLFLGKPLFLLWLHNGRSCFGVSRSGYTLVRKDSEEEVSLLGSQDIEEGSSRMEEGCREVTCEEVSSELMGRFNFVEILMTQTIHSIEYCLGCISNTASYLRLWALSLAHAQLSDVLWAMLMRVGLRVDTTYGVLLLLPVMAFFAVLTIFILLVMEGLSAFLHAIRLHWVEFQNKFYVGAGTKFVPFSFSLLSSKFCNDDDIA
;
A
#
# COMPACT_ATOMS: atom_id res chain seq x y z
N MET A 1 12.12 -0.38 -2.83
CA MET A 1 11.29 0.66 -3.48
C MET A 1 12.12 1.70 -4.22
N LEU A 2 12.89 2.53 -3.51
CA LEU A 2 13.69 3.60 -4.12
C LEU A 2 14.70 3.06 -5.16
N SER A 3 15.33 1.92 -4.86
CA SER A 3 16.28 1.25 -5.75
C SER A 3 15.65 0.86 -7.09
N ILE A 4 14.53 0.12 -7.08
CA ILE A 4 13.88 -0.34 -8.31
C ILE A 4 13.14 0.80 -9.02
N PHE A 5 12.18 1.43 -8.34
CA PHE A 5 11.26 2.39 -8.98
C PHE A 5 11.85 3.79 -9.09
N GLY A 6 12.70 4.19 -8.15
CA GLY A 6 13.43 5.46 -8.27
C GLY A 6 14.41 5.44 -9.43
N TYR A 7 15.06 4.30 -9.69
CA TYR A 7 15.90 4.12 -10.88
C TYR A 7 15.09 4.14 -12.18
N LEU A 8 13.91 3.49 -12.20
CA LEU A 8 13.01 3.57 -13.36
C LEU A 8 12.63 5.01 -13.69
N ILE A 9 12.26 5.82 -12.68
CA ILE A 9 11.92 7.24 -12.85
C ILE A 9 13.14 8.04 -13.30
N PHE A 10 14.30 7.78 -12.70
CA PHE A 10 15.55 8.41 -13.10
C PHE A 10 15.88 8.14 -14.57
N MET A 11 15.71 6.90 -15.05
CA MET A 11 15.93 6.58 -16.47
C MET A 11 14.94 7.28 -17.40
N ILE A 12 13.67 7.46 -17.00
CA ILE A 12 12.69 8.22 -17.78
C ILE A 12 13.12 9.69 -17.90
N ILE A 13 13.47 10.32 -16.79
CA ILE A 13 13.92 11.72 -16.75
C ILE A 13 15.23 11.88 -17.54
N TYR A 14 16.18 10.98 -17.35
CA TYR A 14 17.45 11.00 -18.08
C TYR A 14 17.24 10.83 -19.58
N LYS A 15 16.34 9.92 -20.00
CA LYS A 15 15.97 9.77 -21.42
C LYS A 15 15.39 11.06 -22.01
N TRP A 16 14.54 11.76 -21.26
CA TRP A 16 13.96 13.04 -21.69
C TRP A 16 15.02 14.16 -21.81
N LEU A 17 16.08 14.12 -20.99
CA LEU A 17 17.15 15.13 -21.01
C LEU A 17 18.24 14.84 -22.04
N ALA A 18 18.57 13.57 -22.28
CA ALA A 18 19.72 13.17 -23.08
C ALA A 18 19.43 12.97 -24.57
N TYR A 19 18.19 12.61 -24.95
CA TYR A 19 17.83 12.32 -26.35
C TYR A 19 16.97 13.43 -26.95
N SER A 20 17.56 14.23 -27.85
CA SER A 20 16.84 15.17 -28.71
C SER A 20 16.58 14.58 -30.10
N ALA A 21 15.74 15.25 -30.91
CA ALA A 21 15.13 14.77 -32.15
C ALA A 21 16.11 14.16 -33.19
N GLU A 22 17.40 14.46 -33.12
CA GLU A 22 18.42 13.98 -34.06
C GLU A 22 18.96 12.57 -33.76
N THR A 23 18.80 12.06 -32.53
CA THR A 23 19.31 10.72 -32.11
C THR A 23 18.17 9.75 -31.75
N SER A 24 16.98 9.96 -32.33
CA SER A 24 15.78 9.19 -31.96
C SER A 24 15.77 7.74 -32.46
N ARG A 25 16.65 7.37 -33.41
CA ARG A 25 16.68 6.02 -34.01
C ARG A 25 17.40 4.96 -33.17
N GLU A 26 18.25 5.37 -32.23
CA GLU A 26 19.05 4.46 -31.40
C GLU A 26 18.55 4.35 -29.95
N ALA A 27 17.51 5.10 -29.58
CA ALA A 27 17.06 5.19 -28.19
C ALA A 27 16.49 3.84 -27.70
N PRO A 28 17.15 3.16 -26.74
CA PRO A 28 16.69 1.90 -26.18
C PRO A 28 15.33 2.04 -25.49
N SER A 29 14.56 0.95 -25.49
CA SER A 29 13.29 0.88 -24.76
C SER A 29 13.55 0.62 -23.27
N ILE A 30 13.18 1.59 -22.43
CA ILE A 30 13.33 1.56 -20.97
C ILE A 30 12.72 0.28 -20.37
N LEU A 31 11.61 -0.20 -20.92
CA LEU A 31 10.94 -1.40 -20.42
C LEU A 31 11.80 -2.67 -20.57
N ILE A 32 12.43 -2.87 -21.74
CA ILE A 32 13.28 -4.04 -21.98
C ILE A 32 14.55 -3.95 -21.13
N GLU A 33 15.09 -2.74 -20.98
CA GLU A 33 16.25 -2.48 -20.12
C GLU A 33 15.95 -2.73 -18.64
N PHE A 34 14.74 -2.37 -18.19
CA PHE A 34 14.24 -2.69 -16.86
C PHE A 34 14.03 -4.19 -16.63
N ILE A 35 13.51 -4.93 -17.63
CA ILE A 35 13.40 -6.39 -17.54
C ILE A 35 14.79 -7.03 -17.50
N ASN A 36 15.70 -6.56 -18.36
CA ASN A 36 17.08 -7.01 -18.44
C ASN A 36 17.85 -6.73 -17.13
N MET A 37 17.44 -5.76 -16.32
CA MET A 37 17.96 -5.59 -14.96
C MET A 37 17.73 -6.81 -14.06
N PHE A 38 16.59 -7.47 -14.17
CA PHE A 38 16.30 -8.64 -13.34
C PHE A 38 16.71 -9.97 -14.00
N LEU A 39 16.78 -10.01 -15.34
CA LEU A 39 17.07 -11.23 -16.09
C LEU A 39 18.58 -11.49 -16.31
N PHE A 40 19.46 -10.54 -15.97
CA PHE A 40 20.92 -10.62 -16.17
C PHE A 40 21.37 -11.07 -17.59
N PRO A 41 20.98 -10.41 -18.68
CA PRO A 41 21.58 -10.67 -19.97
C PRO A 41 22.94 -9.95 -20.09
N SER A 42 23.99 -10.71 -20.39
CA SER A 42 25.37 -10.22 -20.56
C SER A 42 25.65 -9.51 -21.90
N SER A 43 24.63 -9.09 -22.65
CA SER A 43 24.82 -8.59 -24.02
C SER A 43 25.07 -7.09 -24.06
N GLU A 44 26.13 -6.71 -24.76
CA GLU A 44 26.55 -5.34 -25.06
C GLU A 44 25.53 -4.61 -25.92
N THR A 45 24.44 -4.13 -25.32
CA THR A 45 23.57 -3.14 -25.95
C THR A 45 24.07 -1.76 -25.58
N HIS A 46 24.15 -0.84 -26.56
CA HIS A 46 24.45 0.59 -26.38
C HIS A 46 23.80 1.11 -25.08
N GLY A 47 24.60 1.22 -24.02
CA GLY A 47 24.11 1.64 -22.71
C GLY A 47 23.67 3.10 -22.76
N LEU A 48 22.57 3.41 -22.09
CA LEU A 48 22.02 4.77 -22.05
C LEU A 48 23.03 5.78 -21.46
N TYR A 49 23.97 5.30 -20.64
CA TYR A 49 25.09 6.05 -20.08
C TYR A 49 26.32 5.15 -19.86
N PRO A 50 27.55 5.72 -19.90
CA PRO A 50 28.76 4.97 -19.58
C PRO A 50 28.74 4.49 -18.11
N GLY A 51 28.94 3.19 -17.88
CA GLY A 51 28.97 2.58 -16.54
C GLY A 51 27.64 2.00 -16.04
N GLN A 52 26.60 1.96 -16.89
CA GLN A 52 25.28 1.47 -16.51
C GLN A 52 25.25 0.06 -15.91
N ALA A 53 26.00 -0.88 -16.49
CA ALA A 53 26.02 -2.25 -16.02
C ALA A 53 26.54 -2.40 -14.57
N HIS A 54 27.34 -1.44 -14.09
CA HIS A 54 27.84 -1.45 -12.72
C HIS A 54 26.78 -0.93 -11.73
N VAL A 55 26.20 0.23 -12.02
CA VAL A 55 25.13 0.83 -11.20
C VAL A 55 23.94 -0.12 -11.08
N GLN A 56 23.52 -0.72 -12.19
CA GLN A 56 22.41 -1.67 -12.25
C GLN A 56 22.66 -2.92 -11.38
N ARG A 57 23.89 -3.48 -11.41
CA ARG A 57 24.28 -4.60 -10.55
C ARG A 57 24.30 -4.24 -9.06
N VAL A 58 24.86 -3.09 -8.71
CA VAL A 58 24.91 -2.62 -7.31
C VAL A 58 23.48 -2.40 -6.77
N LEU A 59 22.62 -1.80 -7.57
CA LEU A 59 21.24 -1.49 -7.17
C LEU A 59 20.37 -2.74 -7.04
N LEU A 60 20.61 -3.74 -7.89
CA LEU A 60 19.99 -5.05 -7.77
C LEU A 60 20.50 -5.82 -6.55
N ALA A 61 21.81 -5.79 -6.27
CA ALA A 61 22.39 -6.40 -5.07
C ALA A 61 21.81 -5.78 -3.79
N LEU A 62 21.70 -4.45 -3.74
CA LEU A 62 21.05 -3.73 -2.63
C LEU A 62 19.59 -4.17 -2.46
N THR A 63 18.87 -4.37 -3.57
CA THR A 63 17.47 -4.80 -3.55
C THR A 63 17.33 -6.24 -3.05
N VAL A 64 18.16 -7.16 -3.53
CA VAL A 64 18.17 -8.57 -3.09
C VAL A 64 18.57 -8.67 -1.63
N LEU A 65 19.50 -7.84 -1.14
CA LEU A 65 19.91 -7.80 0.27
C LEU A 65 18.84 -7.17 1.18
N ALA A 66 18.06 -6.20 0.68
CA ALA A 66 17.00 -5.57 1.46
C ALA A 66 15.83 -6.52 1.77
N VAL A 67 15.57 -7.53 0.93
CA VAL A 67 14.47 -8.49 1.14
C VAL A 67 14.70 -9.37 2.39
N PRO A 68 15.86 -10.04 2.57
CA PRO A 68 16.20 -10.74 3.81
C PRO A 68 16.28 -9.84 5.03
N VAL A 69 16.76 -8.59 4.89
CA VAL A 69 16.83 -7.64 6.01
C VAL A 69 15.44 -7.27 6.52
N LEU A 70 14.47 -7.08 5.62
CA LEU A 70 13.08 -6.81 5.97
C LEU A 70 12.38 -8.05 6.57
N PHE A 71 12.70 -9.24 6.07
CA PHE A 71 12.20 -10.51 6.60
C PHE A 71 12.72 -10.79 8.02
N LEU A 72 14.03 -10.61 8.24
CA LEU A 72 14.69 -10.96 9.50
C LEU A 72 14.66 -9.84 10.54
N GLY A 73 14.34 -8.60 10.17
CA GLY A 73 14.49 -7.43 11.03
C GLY A 73 13.81 -7.56 12.41
N LYS A 74 12.51 -7.83 12.44
CA LYS A 74 11.77 -8.04 13.69
C LYS A 74 12.08 -9.36 14.40
N PRO A 75 12.08 -10.54 13.74
CA PRO A 75 12.33 -11.80 14.43
C PRO A 75 13.76 -11.90 14.97
N LEU A 76 14.78 -11.38 14.28
CA LEU A 76 16.15 -11.31 14.84
C LEU A 76 16.27 -10.30 15.97
N PHE A 77 15.60 -9.14 15.87
CA PHE A 77 15.63 -8.16 16.96
C PHE A 77 15.00 -8.70 18.24
N LEU A 78 13.88 -9.42 18.13
CA LEU A 78 13.19 -10.04 19.26
C LEU A 78 13.99 -11.22 19.84
N LEU A 79 14.62 -12.03 18.97
CA LEU A 79 15.52 -13.11 19.39
C LEU A 79 16.77 -12.55 20.08
N TRP A 80 17.33 -11.44 19.58
CA TRP A 80 18.48 -10.76 20.19
C TRP A 80 18.12 -10.14 21.55
N LEU A 81 16.92 -9.55 21.68
CA LEU A 81 16.44 -9.04 22.96
C LEU A 81 16.16 -10.14 23.97
N HIS A 82 15.61 -11.29 23.54
CA HIS A 82 15.37 -12.46 24.39
C HIS A 82 16.70 -13.08 24.85
N ASN A 83 17.66 -13.27 23.94
CA ASN A 83 18.98 -13.85 24.25
C ASN A 83 19.88 -12.89 25.05
N GLY A 84 19.70 -11.56 24.90
CA GLY A 84 20.37 -10.54 25.70
C GLY A 84 19.82 -10.41 27.13
N ARG A 85 18.55 -10.76 27.36
CA ARG A 85 17.91 -10.76 28.69
C ARG A 85 18.41 -11.90 29.59
N SER A 86 18.78 -13.05 29.00
CA SER A 86 19.33 -14.19 29.75
C SER A 86 20.71 -13.91 30.37
N CYS A 87 21.42 -12.87 29.93
CA CYS A 87 22.68 -12.44 30.55
C CYS A 87 22.49 -11.40 31.67
N PHE A 88 21.31 -10.77 31.75
CA PHE A 88 20.97 -9.78 32.79
C PHE A 88 19.90 -10.32 33.75
N GLY A 89 20.11 -11.56 34.21
CA GLY A 89 19.36 -12.13 35.32
C GLY A 89 20.08 -11.83 36.64
N VAL A 90 19.31 -11.29 37.61
CA VAL A 90 19.63 -11.10 39.03
C VAL A 90 20.13 -9.70 39.42
N SER A 91 19.21 -8.74 39.56
CA SER A 91 18.80 -8.17 40.87
C SER A 91 17.85 -6.98 40.69
N ARG A 92 16.86 -6.85 41.59
CA ARG A 92 15.68 -5.93 41.64
C ARG A 92 14.45 -6.49 40.92
N SER A 93 13.52 -7.18 41.59
CA SER A 93 12.76 -6.80 42.80
C SER A 93 12.29 -5.35 42.76
N GLY A 94 10.99 -5.16 42.46
CA GLY A 94 10.22 -4.12 43.15
C GLY A 94 9.52 -3.00 42.37
N TYR A 95 9.49 -2.96 41.04
CA TYR A 95 8.74 -1.88 40.35
C TYR A 95 8.12 -2.34 39.02
N THR A 96 6.79 -2.39 39.00
CA THR A 96 5.96 -2.48 37.80
C THR A 96 6.03 -1.13 37.08
N LEU A 97 6.92 -1.02 36.09
CA LEU A 97 6.94 0.11 35.18
C LEU A 97 5.78 -0.12 34.20
N VAL A 98 4.70 0.64 34.36
CA VAL A 98 3.61 0.78 33.39
C VAL A 98 4.22 1.37 32.11
N ARG A 99 4.79 0.48 31.30
CA ARG A 99 5.31 0.79 29.98
C ARG A 99 4.07 0.88 29.10
N LYS A 100 3.75 2.11 28.71
CA LYS A 100 2.73 2.49 27.72
C LYS A 100 2.74 1.47 26.58
N ASP A 101 1.79 0.54 26.63
CA ASP A 101 1.65 -0.54 25.68
C ASP A 101 1.39 0.04 24.29
N SER A 102 2.16 -0.45 23.32
CA SER A 102 1.73 -0.46 21.93
C SER A 102 0.56 -1.44 21.89
N GLU A 103 -0.61 -0.95 21.47
CA GLU A 103 -1.93 -1.56 21.65
C GLU A 103 -2.15 -2.92 20.94
N GLU A 104 -1.09 -3.59 20.47
CA GLU A 104 -1.13 -4.86 19.72
C GLU A 104 -0.98 -6.13 20.60
N GLU A 105 -0.56 -6.04 21.88
CA GLU A 105 -0.30 -7.24 22.71
C GLU A 105 -1.43 -7.62 23.69
N VAL A 106 -2.46 -6.78 23.89
CA VAL A 106 -3.45 -6.97 24.98
C VAL A 106 -4.66 -7.84 24.61
N SER A 107 -4.84 -8.22 23.33
CA SER A 107 -6.02 -9.00 22.91
C SER A 107 -5.88 -10.53 23.04
N LEU A 108 -4.71 -11.08 23.38
CA LEU A 108 -4.51 -12.54 23.45
C LEU A 108 -4.50 -13.14 24.87
N LEU A 109 -4.67 -12.33 25.92
CA LEU A 109 -4.58 -12.81 27.32
C LEU A 109 -5.87 -12.67 28.14
N GLY A 110 -7.01 -12.36 27.51
CA GLY A 110 -8.29 -12.25 28.20
C GLY A 110 -9.20 -13.44 27.95
N SER A 111 -9.07 -14.53 28.71
CA SER A 111 -10.16 -15.47 29.08
C SER A 111 -9.61 -16.67 29.87
N GLN A 112 -9.60 -16.61 31.20
CA GLN A 112 -10.15 -17.65 32.07
C GLN A 112 -9.98 -17.26 33.54
N ASP A 113 -11.10 -16.85 34.13
CA ASP A 113 -11.27 -16.54 35.55
C ASP A 113 -11.36 -17.84 36.40
N ILE A 114 -10.49 -17.89 37.43
CA ILE A 114 -10.64 -18.34 38.82
C ILE A 114 -11.87 -19.19 39.23
N GLU A 115 -11.65 -20.40 39.80
CA GLU A 115 -12.35 -20.90 41.00
C GLU A 115 -11.58 -22.01 41.78
N GLU A 116 -11.53 -21.86 43.13
CA GLU A 116 -11.19 -22.82 44.23
C GLU A 116 -9.80 -23.50 44.29
N GLY A 117 -9.10 -23.72 45.42
CA GLY A 117 -9.38 -23.68 46.86
C GLY A 117 -8.23 -24.45 47.58
N SER A 118 -7.85 -24.05 48.80
CA SER A 118 -6.60 -24.45 49.51
C SER A 118 -6.46 -25.93 49.93
N SER A 119 -5.22 -26.49 49.96
CA SER A 119 -4.56 -27.02 51.18
C SER A 119 -3.15 -27.64 50.97
N ARG A 120 -2.21 -27.22 51.84
CA ARG A 120 -1.01 -27.85 52.45
C ARG A 120 -0.21 -29.02 51.79
N MET A 121 1.09 -28.71 51.61
CA MET A 121 2.32 -29.29 52.23
C MET A 121 2.81 -30.72 51.90
N GLU A 122 4.09 -30.77 51.49
CA GLU A 122 5.06 -31.91 51.43
C GLU A 122 4.68 -33.05 50.44
N GLU A 123 5.54 -33.49 49.52
CA GLU A 123 6.86 -34.10 49.72
C GLU A 123 7.52 -34.33 48.34
N GLY A 124 8.85 -34.42 48.30
CA GLY A 124 9.65 -34.33 47.07
C GLY A 124 9.35 -35.35 45.97
N CYS A 125 9.14 -34.83 44.75
CA CYS A 125 9.48 -35.49 43.50
C CYS A 125 10.00 -34.42 42.53
N ARG A 126 11.05 -34.77 41.78
CA ARG A 126 11.71 -33.92 40.81
C ARG A 126 10.77 -33.67 39.62
N GLU A 127 9.89 -32.68 39.78
CA GLU A 127 9.02 -32.12 38.73
C GLU A 127 9.86 -31.20 37.84
N VAL A 128 10.81 -31.79 37.13
CA VAL A 128 11.50 -31.16 36.01
C VAL A 128 11.08 -31.99 34.80
N THR A 129 10.14 -31.49 34.00
CA THR A 129 10.02 -31.70 32.53
C THR A 129 8.61 -31.45 31.90
N CYS A 130 7.57 -31.03 32.64
CA CYS A 130 6.29 -30.65 31.99
C CYS A 130 6.10 -29.14 31.82
N GLU A 131 6.38 -28.32 32.83
CA GLU A 131 6.30 -26.85 32.70
C GLU A 131 7.39 -26.27 31.79
N GLU A 132 8.63 -26.78 31.88
CA GLU A 132 9.73 -26.34 31.01
C GLU A 132 9.47 -26.67 29.54
N VAL A 133 8.94 -27.87 29.25
CA VAL A 133 8.61 -28.28 27.87
C VAL A 133 7.41 -27.51 27.33
N SER A 134 6.41 -27.22 28.17
CA SER A 134 5.25 -26.40 27.78
C SER A 134 5.65 -24.93 27.54
N SER A 135 6.57 -24.39 28.35
CA SER A 135 7.10 -23.02 28.20
C SER A 135 8.05 -22.87 26.99
N GLU A 136 8.90 -23.86 26.71
CA GLU A 136 9.70 -23.91 25.47
C GLU A 136 8.81 -24.06 24.23
N LEU A 137 7.78 -24.90 24.30
CA LEU A 137 6.82 -25.08 23.22
C LEU A 137 6.02 -23.79 22.98
N MET A 138 5.60 -23.09 24.04
CA MET A 138 4.94 -21.78 24.00
C MET A 138 5.85 -20.70 23.39
N GLY A 139 7.14 -20.67 23.75
CA GLY A 139 8.13 -19.77 23.15
C GLY A 139 8.37 -20.06 21.67
N ARG A 140 8.41 -21.34 21.29
CA ARG A 140 8.55 -21.77 19.89
C ARG A 140 7.31 -21.45 19.06
N PHE A 141 6.10 -21.59 19.61
CA PHE A 141 4.86 -21.21 18.94
C PHE A 141 4.76 -19.69 18.74
N ASN A 142 5.07 -18.89 19.76
CA ASN A 142 5.12 -17.42 19.62
C ASN A 142 6.13 -16.97 18.55
N PHE A 143 7.32 -17.59 18.50
CA PHE A 143 8.31 -17.27 17.47
C PHE A 143 7.83 -17.63 16.05
N VAL A 144 7.16 -18.77 15.89
CA VAL A 144 6.59 -19.19 14.60
C VAL A 144 5.45 -18.27 14.17
N GLU A 145 4.60 -17.83 15.07
CA GLU A 145 3.51 -16.88 14.78
C GLU A 145 4.05 -15.50 14.36
N ILE A 146 5.06 -14.99 15.05
CA ILE A 146 5.74 -13.74 14.70
C ILE A 146 6.43 -13.88 13.33
N LEU A 147 7.10 -15.01 13.08
CA LEU A 147 7.76 -15.28 11.80
C LEU A 147 6.74 -15.39 10.67
N MET A 148 5.61 -16.08 10.87
CA MET A 148 4.55 -16.22 9.87
C MET A 148 3.96 -14.84 9.52
N THR A 149 3.58 -14.06 10.54
CA THR A 149 2.99 -12.73 10.34
C THR A 149 3.97 -11.77 9.65
N GLN A 150 5.26 -11.80 10.03
CA GLN A 150 6.30 -11.01 9.39
C GLN A 150 6.56 -11.46 7.94
N THR A 151 6.51 -12.77 7.66
CA THR A 151 6.65 -13.32 6.30
C THR A 151 5.54 -12.80 5.40
N ILE A 152 4.29 -12.88 5.87
CA ILE A 152 3.11 -12.40 5.14
C ILE A 152 3.25 -10.91 4.85
N HIS A 153 3.59 -10.11 5.87
CA HIS A 153 3.80 -8.67 5.71
C HIS A 153 4.93 -8.35 4.72
N SER A 154 6.01 -9.14 4.72
CA SER A 154 7.14 -8.96 3.80
C SER A 154 6.74 -9.22 2.34
N ILE A 155 5.97 -10.29 2.10
CA ILE A 155 5.48 -10.66 0.78
C ILE A 155 4.42 -9.65 0.29
N GLU A 156 3.48 -9.28 1.16
CA GLU A 156 2.46 -8.27 0.87
C GLU A 156 3.11 -6.93 0.53
N TYR A 157 4.12 -6.52 1.29
CA TYR A 157 4.88 -5.32 0.99
C TYR A 157 5.54 -5.41 -0.40
N CYS A 158 6.30 -6.48 -0.69
CA CYS A 158 7.00 -6.61 -1.96
C CYS A 158 6.05 -6.65 -3.18
N LEU A 159 4.94 -7.41 -3.08
CA LEU A 159 3.93 -7.51 -4.13
C LEU A 159 3.12 -6.22 -4.26
N GLY A 160 2.71 -5.62 -3.15
CA GLY A 160 2.01 -4.34 -3.10
C GLY A 160 2.84 -3.20 -3.69
N CYS A 161 4.15 -3.21 -3.46
CA CYS A 161 5.08 -2.26 -4.06
C CYS A 161 5.04 -2.26 -5.60
N ILE A 162 5.03 -3.45 -6.21
CA ILE A 162 4.99 -3.63 -7.67
C ILE A 162 3.58 -3.35 -8.20
N SER A 163 2.57 -3.92 -7.55
CA SER A 163 1.15 -3.78 -7.91
C SER A 163 0.71 -2.32 -7.89
N ASN A 164 1.04 -1.57 -6.83
CA ASN A 164 0.65 -0.17 -6.71
C ASN A 164 1.25 0.65 -7.85
N THR A 165 2.53 0.43 -8.19
CA THR A 165 3.18 1.13 -9.31
C THR A 165 2.52 0.83 -10.66
N ALA A 166 2.20 -0.43 -10.94
CA ALA A 166 1.52 -0.81 -12.17
C ALA A 166 0.08 -0.28 -12.23
N SER A 167 -0.62 -0.24 -11.10
CA SER A 167 -2.00 0.27 -10.99
C SER A 167 -2.12 1.74 -11.42
N TYR A 168 -1.07 2.55 -11.28
CA TYR A 168 -1.05 3.94 -11.75
C TYR A 168 -1.13 4.10 -13.28
N LEU A 169 -0.85 3.05 -14.07
CA LEU A 169 -1.10 3.06 -15.53
C LEU A 169 -2.57 3.32 -15.87
N ARG A 170 -3.49 3.08 -14.91
CA ARG A 170 -4.91 3.43 -15.03
C ARG A 170 -5.13 4.91 -15.33
N LEU A 171 -4.35 5.79 -14.73
CA LEU A 171 -4.47 7.23 -14.96
C LEU A 171 -4.17 7.59 -16.42
N TRP A 172 -3.14 6.97 -16.98
CA TRP A 172 -2.81 7.12 -18.40
C TRP A 172 -3.91 6.54 -19.30
N ALA A 173 -4.39 5.33 -19.02
CA ALA A 173 -5.45 4.68 -19.80
C ALA A 173 -6.75 5.49 -19.81
N LEU A 174 -7.15 6.03 -18.65
CA LEU A 174 -8.32 6.88 -18.53
C LEU A 174 -8.14 8.20 -19.29
N SER A 175 -6.96 8.83 -19.18
CA SER A 175 -6.66 10.04 -19.94
C SER A 175 -6.70 9.80 -21.46
N LEU A 176 -6.21 8.64 -21.91
CA LEU A 176 -6.23 8.26 -23.33
C LEU A 176 -7.67 8.00 -23.81
N ALA A 177 -8.47 7.30 -23.01
CA ALA A 177 -9.89 7.07 -23.31
C ALA A 177 -10.67 8.39 -23.39
N HIS A 178 -10.45 9.31 -22.44
CA HIS A 178 -11.09 10.61 -22.44
C HIS A 178 -10.73 11.44 -23.68
N ALA A 179 -9.44 11.47 -24.06
CA ALA A 179 -8.98 12.15 -25.28
C ALA A 179 -9.61 11.54 -26.54
N GLN A 180 -9.59 10.21 -26.66
CA GLN A 180 -10.14 9.51 -27.82
C GLN A 180 -11.66 9.68 -27.95
N LEU A 181 -12.40 9.63 -26.84
CA LEU A 181 -13.84 9.88 -26.82
C LEU A 181 -14.17 11.33 -27.23
N SER A 182 -13.37 12.29 -26.78
CA SER A 182 -13.53 13.70 -27.18
C SER A 182 -13.33 13.89 -28.70
N ASP A 183 -12.28 13.29 -29.26
CA ASP A 183 -12.01 13.35 -30.70
C ASP A 183 -13.11 12.69 -31.54
N VAL A 184 -13.62 11.53 -31.10
CA VAL A 184 -14.72 10.82 -31.79
C VAL A 184 -16.01 11.63 -31.73
N LEU A 185 -16.36 12.21 -30.57
CA LEU A 185 -17.54 13.05 -30.44
C LEU A 185 -17.46 14.31 -31.31
N TRP A 186 -16.30 14.95 -31.37
CA TRP A 186 -16.06 16.08 -32.27
C TRP A 186 -16.18 15.67 -33.74
N ALA A 187 -15.55 14.57 -34.13
CA ALA A 187 -15.57 14.09 -35.50
C ALA A 187 -16.97 13.64 -35.95
N MET A 188 -17.76 13.04 -35.07
CA MET A 188 -19.07 12.51 -35.44
C MET A 188 -20.18 13.57 -35.41
N LEU A 189 -20.11 14.55 -34.51
CA LEU A 189 -21.19 15.52 -34.32
C LEU A 189 -20.87 16.87 -34.97
N MET A 190 -19.69 17.42 -34.72
CA MET A 190 -19.31 18.75 -35.21
C MET A 190 -18.90 18.76 -36.67
N ARG A 191 -18.13 17.76 -37.13
CA ARG A 191 -17.74 17.66 -38.56
C ARG A 191 -18.96 17.42 -39.48
N VAL A 192 -19.98 16.72 -38.99
CA VAL A 192 -21.23 16.49 -39.73
C VAL A 192 -22.09 17.75 -39.72
N GLY A 193 -22.20 18.44 -38.58
CA GLY A 193 -22.90 19.74 -38.48
C GLY A 193 -22.30 20.85 -39.35
N LEU A 194 -20.97 20.86 -39.50
CA LEU A 194 -20.23 21.84 -40.32
C LEU A 194 -20.23 21.54 -41.83
N ARG A 195 -20.69 20.36 -42.27
CA ARG A 195 -20.67 19.96 -43.69
C ARG A 195 -21.93 20.40 -44.46
N VAL A 196 -22.87 21.08 -43.82
CA VAL A 196 -24.14 21.51 -44.42
C VAL A 196 -24.11 23.01 -44.76
N ASP A 197 -23.93 23.34 -46.04
CA ASP A 197 -24.06 24.70 -46.62
C ASP A 197 -25.33 24.80 -47.51
N THR A 198 -25.98 25.93 -47.84
CA THR A 198 -25.54 27.34 -47.95
C THR A 198 -26.65 28.37 -47.64
N THR A 199 -27.78 27.99 -47.01
CA THR A 199 -28.83 28.99 -46.64
C THR A 199 -29.52 28.70 -45.31
N TYR A 200 -29.70 27.42 -44.96
CA TYR A 200 -30.19 26.97 -43.65
C TYR A 200 -29.06 26.52 -42.71
N GLY A 201 -27.80 26.62 -43.14
CA GLY A 201 -26.63 26.14 -42.38
C GLY A 201 -26.53 26.76 -41.00
N VAL A 202 -26.65 28.09 -40.87
CA VAL A 202 -26.58 28.77 -39.56
C VAL A 202 -27.76 28.40 -38.65
N LEU A 203 -28.96 28.25 -39.22
CA LEU A 203 -30.16 27.88 -38.46
C LEU A 203 -30.10 26.43 -37.96
N LEU A 204 -29.50 25.51 -38.74
CA LEU A 204 -29.32 24.10 -38.39
C LEU A 204 -28.08 23.89 -37.50
N LEU A 205 -27.04 24.73 -37.63
CA LEU A 205 -25.83 24.68 -36.81
C LEU A 205 -26.15 24.96 -35.34
N LEU A 206 -27.04 25.91 -35.04
CA LEU A 206 -27.39 26.29 -33.67
C LEU A 206 -27.91 25.11 -32.81
N PRO A 207 -28.93 24.33 -33.25
CA PRO A 207 -29.38 23.16 -32.49
C PRO A 207 -28.35 22.03 -32.46
N VAL A 208 -27.54 21.84 -33.50
CA VAL A 208 -26.47 20.82 -33.51
C VAL A 208 -25.36 21.18 -32.51
N MET A 209 -24.97 22.46 -32.44
CA MET A 209 -24.04 22.99 -31.44
C MET A 209 -24.59 22.85 -30.02
N ALA A 210 -25.87 23.18 -29.81
CA ALA A 210 -26.52 23.03 -28.52
C ALA A 210 -26.57 21.55 -28.09
N PHE A 211 -26.90 20.65 -29.01
CA PHE A 211 -26.89 19.21 -28.76
C PHE A 211 -25.48 18.68 -28.46
N PHE A 212 -24.46 19.14 -29.20
CA PHE A 212 -23.05 18.82 -28.93
C PHE A 212 -22.62 19.31 -27.54
N ALA A 213 -22.98 20.53 -27.15
CA ALA A 213 -22.65 21.08 -25.84
C ALA A 213 -23.28 20.27 -24.69
N VAL A 214 -24.57 19.92 -24.81
CA VAL A 214 -25.27 19.09 -23.82
C VAL A 214 -24.63 17.71 -23.70
N LEU A 215 -24.32 17.09 -24.83
CA LEU A 215 -23.71 15.76 -24.87
C LEU A 215 -22.28 15.76 -24.29
N THR A 216 -21.50 16.81 -24.55
CA THR A 216 -20.17 17.02 -23.96
C THR A 216 -20.26 17.19 -22.45
N ILE A 217 -21.18 18.02 -21.94
CA ILE A 217 -21.37 18.22 -20.50
C ILE A 217 -21.81 16.91 -19.83
N PHE A 218 -22.79 16.21 -20.40
CA PHE A 218 -23.33 15.00 -19.80
C PHE A 218 -22.32 13.84 -19.82
N ILE A 219 -21.74 13.53 -20.99
CA ILE A 219 -20.89 12.36 -21.15
C ILE A 219 -19.45 12.65 -20.69
N LEU A 220 -18.80 13.66 -21.27
CA LEU A 220 -17.37 13.91 -21.04
C LEU A 220 -17.08 14.57 -19.69
N LEU A 221 -17.99 15.40 -19.17
CA LEU A 221 -17.76 16.11 -17.90
C LEU A 221 -18.36 15.35 -16.71
N VAL A 222 -19.63 14.96 -16.76
CA VAL A 222 -20.29 14.31 -15.62
C VAL A 222 -19.94 12.82 -15.53
N MET A 223 -20.22 12.02 -16.57
CA MET A 223 -20.05 10.56 -16.51
C MET A 223 -18.57 10.14 -16.44
N GLU A 224 -17.75 10.65 -17.36
CA GLU A 224 -16.31 10.38 -17.38
C GLU A 224 -15.59 11.01 -16.17
N GLY A 225 -15.98 12.23 -15.75
CA GLY A 225 -15.42 12.87 -14.56
C GLY A 225 -15.70 12.10 -13.27
N LEU A 226 -16.91 11.54 -13.11
CA LEU A 226 -17.26 10.70 -11.96
C LEU A 226 -16.52 9.36 -12.00
N SER A 227 -16.33 8.76 -13.18
CA SER A 227 -15.48 7.58 -13.35
C SER A 227 -14.04 7.85 -12.92
N ALA A 228 -13.46 8.98 -13.36
CA ALA A 228 -12.12 9.42 -12.96
C ALA A 228 -11.99 9.64 -11.46
N PHE A 229 -12.98 10.28 -10.85
CA PHE A 229 -13.03 10.52 -9.42
C PHE A 229 -13.04 9.22 -8.61
N LEU A 230 -13.87 8.24 -9.00
CA LEU A 230 -13.91 6.93 -8.33
C LEU A 230 -12.58 6.17 -8.46
N HIS A 231 -11.93 6.26 -9.61
CA HIS A 231 -10.59 5.71 -9.79
C HIS A 231 -9.54 6.40 -8.92
N ALA A 232 -9.64 7.71 -8.71
CA ALA A 232 -8.78 8.46 -7.79
C ALA A 232 -9.03 8.08 -6.32
N ILE A 233 -10.29 7.92 -5.90
CA ILE A 233 -10.63 7.44 -4.55
C ILE A 233 -10.04 6.05 -4.32
N ARG A 234 -10.16 5.16 -5.30
CA ARG A 234 -9.58 3.81 -5.18
C ARG A 234 -8.08 3.87 -4.96
N LEU A 235 -7.37 4.69 -5.75
CA LEU A 235 -5.93 4.93 -5.59
C LEU A 235 -5.58 5.42 -4.18
N HIS A 236 -6.39 6.30 -3.62
CA HIS A 236 -6.19 6.77 -2.25
C HIS A 236 -6.49 5.69 -1.21
N TRP A 237 -7.59 4.95 -1.37
CA TRP A 237 -8.05 3.95 -0.41
C TRP A 237 -7.18 2.69 -0.42
N VAL A 238 -6.87 2.13 -1.58
CA VAL A 238 -6.14 0.85 -1.68
C VAL A 238 -4.65 1.08 -1.76
N GLU A 239 -4.17 2.00 -2.61
CA GLU A 239 -2.74 2.17 -2.83
C GLU A 239 -2.05 3.09 -1.80
N PHE A 240 -2.73 4.13 -1.29
CA PHE A 240 -2.16 5.04 -0.29
C PHE A 240 -2.43 4.61 1.17
N GLN A 241 -3.67 4.26 1.52
CA GLN A 241 -3.97 3.89 2.92
C GLN A 241 -3.36 2.54 3.32
N ASN A 242 -3.22 1.57 2.40
CA ASN A 242 -2.58 0.28 2.73
C ASN A 242 -1.09 0.43 3.16
N LYS A 243 -0.47 1.60 2.94
CA LYS A 243 0.91 1.86 3.38
C LYS A 243 1.03 2.50 4.76
N PHE A 244 0.02 3.24 5.21
CA PHE A 244 0.14 4.13 6.36
C PHE A 244 -0.97 3.97 7.40
N TYR A 245 -2.09 3.34 7.02
CA TYR A 245 -3.25 3.21 7.87
C TYR A 245 -3.36 1.78 8.41
N VAL A 246 -3.08 1.61 9.70
CA VAL A 246 -3.15 0.32 10.41
C VAL A 246 -4.57 0.03 10.94
N GLY A 247 -5.46 1.02 10.96
CA GLY A 247 -6.88 0.81 11.27
C GLY A 247 -7.23 0.58 12.75
N ALA A 248 -6.26 0.68 13.67
CA ALA A 248 -6.45 0.44 15.11
C ALA A 248 -7.08 1.62 15.90
N GLY A 249 -7.79 2.54 15.24
CA GLY A 249 -8.36 3.71 15.89
C GLY A 249 -9.78 3.46 16.40
N THR A 250 -10.07 3.83 17.65
CA THR A 250 -11.45 3.96 18.12
C THR A 250 -11.98 5.34 17.74
N LYS A 251 -13.25 5.41 17.31
CA LYS A 251 -13.88 6.70 16.99
C LYS A 251 -13.97 7.51 18.29
N PHE A 252 -13.34 8.68 18.30
CA PHE A 252 -13.48 9.61 19.42
C PHE A 252 -14.94 10.06 19.54
N VAL A 253 -15.60 9.64 20.62
CA VAL A 253 -16.93 10.12 20.98
C VAL A 253 -16.75 11.07 22.17
N PRO A 254 -16.82 12.39 21.98
CA PRO A 254 -16.77 13.32 23.10
C PRO A 254 -18.00 13.12 23.99
N PHE A 255 -17.82 13.26 25.30
CA PHE A 255 -18.93 13.31 26.23
C PHE A 255 -19.73 14.60 25.98
N SER A 256 -20.92 14.47 25.39
CA SER A 256 -21.83 15.59 25.11
C SER A 256 -23.11 15.45 25.92
N PHE A 257 -23.46 16.50 26.68
CA PHE A 257 -24.72 16.54 27.44
C PHE A 257 -25.97 16.44 26.57
N SER A 258 -25.88 16.80 25.28
CA SER A 258 -26.99 16.61 24.33
C SER A 258 -27.35 15.14 24.09
N LEU A 259 -26.38 14.22 24.16
CA LEU A 259 -26.61 12.77 24.04
C LEU A 259 -27.24 12.19 25.31
N LEU A 260 -27.00 12.82 26.48
CA LEU A 260 -27.63 12.42 27.75
C LEU A 260 -29.09 12.89 27.80
N SER A 261 -29.34 14.16 27.44
CA SER A 261 -30.69 14.75 27.45
C SER A 261 -31.66 14.04 26.50
N SER A 262 -31.21 13.57 25.33
CA SER A 262 -32.08 12.83 24.41
C SER A 262 -32.44 11.44 24.92
N LYS A 263 -31.63 10.85 25.81
CA LYS A 263 -31.91 9.54 26.39
C LYS A 263 -32.93 9.64 27.52
N PHE A 264 -32.83 10.68 28.36
CA PHE A 264 -33.83 10.97 29.39
C PHE A 264 -35.17 11.44 28.82
N CYS A 265 -35.17 12.28 27.78
CA CYS A 265 -36.43 12.79 27.20
C CYS A 265 -37.26 11.69 26.51
N ASN A 266 -36.64 10.61 26.02
CA ASN A 266 -37.35 9.48 25.42
C ASN A 266 -37.96 8.53 26.47
N ASP A 267 -37.46 8.53 27.72
CA ASP A 267 -38.01 7.68 28.80
C ASP A 267 -39.25 8.33 29.45
N ASP A 268 -39.42 9.66 29.34
CA ASP A 268 -40.57 10.39 29.89
C ASP A 268 -41.84 10.32 29.01
N ASP A 269 -41.74 9.85 27.76
CA ASP A 269 -42.87 9.72 26.82
C ASP A 269 -43.57 8.33 26.87
N ILE A 270 -43.16 7.44 27.79
CA ILE A 270 -43.70 6.06 27.93
C ILE A 270 -44.56 5.88 29.20
N ALA A 271 -44.76 6.92 30.02
CA ALA A 271 -45.56 6.85 31.25
C ALA A 271 -47.02 7.32 31.08
#